data_AF-A0A7S3NUY7-F1
#
_entry.id   AF-A0A7S3NUY7-F1
#
_cell.length_a   1.000
_cell.length_b   1.000
_cell.length_c   1.000
_cell.angle_alpha   90.00
_cell.angle_beta   90.00
_cell.angle_gamma   90.00
#
_symmetry.space_group_name_H-M   'P 1'
#
loop_
_entity.id
_entity.type
_entity.pdbx_description
1 polymer ?
#
loop_
_entity_poly.entity_id
_entity_poly.type
_entity_poly.pdbx_seq_one_letter_code
_entity_poly.pdbx_strand_id
1 'polypeptide(L)'
;KVTKKGKKVLTRSVKKYGYSTFYDMKISAKNVHQFDFSVIESITGAVFLFVTRPGKKLHSGNVYLSDAKGTGFSLNLEKVPFQSSYEFDFLEMESLEGVIIANSYDNNLKDSLVESQAGKKSKTVNRDINSGMKRKSYITFNRGGKWQSLTPPQYSSTGKRIICRLDDECSLHLHSLTSSKYPYPYSLSNAAGIIVGIGNVGKYLKYEDK
;
A
#
# COMPACT_ATOMS: atom_id res chain seq x y z
N LYS A 1 -42.54 -6.25 -1.16
CA LYS A 1 -42.68 -6.34 -2.64
C LYS A 1 -41.54 -5.53 -3.29
N VAL A 2 -40.57 -6.23 -3.88
CA VAL A 2 -39.61 -5.87 -4.95
C VAL A 2 -38.93 -4.46 -4.99
N THR A 3 -37.66 -4.48 -4.56
CA THR A 3 -36.43 -3.79 -5.04
C THR A 3 -36.34 -2.27 -5.34
N LYS A 4 -35.40 -1.62 -4.64
CA LYS A 4 -34.24 -0.95 -5.28
C LYS A 4 -33.03 -1.02 -4.35
N LYS A 5 -31.97 -1.75 -4.75
CA LYS A 5 -30.67 -1.81 -4.06
C LYS A 5 -30.00 -0.44 -4.14
N GLY A 6 -30.25 0.42 -3.15
CA GLY A 6 -29.53 1.69 -3.00
C GLY A 6 -28.07 1.44 -2.64
N LYS A 7 -27.13 2.01 -3.41
CA LYS A 7 -25.75 2.21 -2.96
C LYS A 7 -25.81 3.00 -1.64
N LYS A 8 -25.42 2.38 -0.53
CA LYS A 8 -25.28 3.06 0.75
C LYS A 8 -23.98 3.85 0.75
N VAL A 9 -24.04 5.13 1.12
CA VAL A 9 -22.91 6.07 1.19
C VAL A 9 -22.52 6.22 2.67
N LEU A 10 -21.24 6.13 3.01
CA LEU A 10 -20.73 6.39 4.37
C LEU A 10 -20.50 7.89 4.51
N THR A 11 -21.37 8.58 5.24
CA THR A 11 -21.23 10.00 5.54
C THR A 11 -20.13 10.20 6.59
N ARG A 12 -18.98 10.73 6.20
CA ARG A 12 -18.00 11.37 7.10
C ARG A 12 -17.56 12.69 6.49
N SER A 13 -17.36 13.69 7.33
CA SER A 13 -17.21 15.07 6.90
C SER A 13 -15.74 15.47 6.73
N VAL A 14 -15.42 16.13 5.62
CA VAL A 14 -14.09 16.72 5.35
C VAL A 14 -14.18 18.26 5.49
N LYS A 15 -13.17 18.89 6.10
CA LYS A 15 -13.07 20.35 6.27
C LYS A 15 -11.78 20.86 5.62
N LYS A 16 -11.88 21.88 4.76
CA LYS A 16 -10.73 22.59 4.18
C LYS A 16 -10.94 24.10 4.33
N TYR A 17 -10.13 24.72 5.20
CA TYR A 17 -10.06 26.16 5.55
C TYR A 17 -11.34 26.87 6.07
N GLY A 18 -11.19 27.53 7.23
CA GLY A 18 -11.82 28.82 7.59
C GLY A 18 -13.33 28.94 7.74
N TYR A 19 -14.12 28.75 6.68
CA TYR A 19 -15.54 29.15 6.62
C TYR A 19 -16.35 28.30 5.62
N SER A 20 -16.34 26.97 5.77
CA SER A 20 -17.05 26.08 4.83
C SER A 20 -17.87 24.99 5.51
N THR A 21 -19.05 24.72 4.94
CA THR A 21 -19.97 23.64 5.28
C THR A 21 -19.32 22.26 5.15
N PHE A 22 -19.70 21.34 6.04
CA PHE A 22 -19.28 19.95 6.01
C PHE A 22 -19.94 19.20 4.84
N TYR A 23 -19.18 18.35 4.15
CA TYR A 23 -19.68 17.50 3.06
C TYR A 23 -19.47 16.02 3.37
N ASP A 24 -20.49 15.22 3.07
CA ASP A 24 -20.44 13.76 3.14
C ASP A 24 -19.45 13.21 2.12
N MET A 25 -18.45 12.49 2.62
CA MET A 25 -17.52 11.72 1.81
C MET A 25 -18.24 10.60 1.04
N LYS A 26 -17.93 10.43 -0.24
CA LYS A 26 -18.51 9.36 -1.07
C LYS A 26 -17.46 8.34 -1.46
N ILE A 27 -17.55 7.13 -0.88
CA ILE A 27 -16.75 5.97 -1.26
C ILE A 27 -17.65 4.92 -1.90
N SER A 28 -17.30 4.45 -3.09
CA SER A 28 -17.99 3.35 -3.75
C SER A 28 -17.55 2.00 -3.15
N ALA A 29 -18.02 1.68 -1.94
CA ALA A 29 -17.75 0.39 -1.30
C ALA A 29 -19.03 -0.46 -1.22
N LYS A 30 -18.93 -1.75 -1.58
CA LYS A 30 -19.97 -2.74 -1.26
C LYS A 30 -19.84 -3.09 0.24
N ASN A 31 -20.92 -2.89 1.01
CA ASN A 31 -21.04 -3.16 2.45
C ASN A 31 -20.15 -2.31 3.36
N VAL A 32 -20.72 -1.17 3.74
CA VAL A 32 -20.05 -0.02 4.34
C VAL A 32 -19.87 -0.12 5.88
N HIS A 33 -20.60 -1.00 6.56
CA HIS A 33 -20.63 -1.09 8.03
C HIS A 33 -19.45 -1.86 8.66
N GLN A 34 -18.45 -2.25 7.87
CA GLN A 34 -17.31 -3.03 8.33
C GLN A 34 -16.03 -2.43 7.75
N PHE A 35 -15.76 -1.14 7.97
CA PHE A 35 -14.49 -0.55 7.55
C PHE A 35 -13.93 0.33 8.65
N ASP A 36 -12.62 0.18 8.91
CA ASP A 36 -11.84 1.18 9.63
C ASP A 36 -11.14 2.06 8.61
N PHE A 37 -10.90 3.31 8.97
CA PHE A 37 -10.29 4.29 8.08
C PHE A 37 -9.26 5.14 8.83
N SER A 38 -8.20 5.48 8.12
CA SER A 38 -7.17 6.43 8.55
C SER A 38 -7.03 7.52 7.50
N VAL A 39 -7.05 8.77 7.95
CA VAL A 39 -6.86 9.94 7.09
C VAL A 39 -5.38 10.25 7.02
N ILE A 40 -4.89 10.44 5.80
CA ILE A 40 -3.49 10.79 5.52
C ILE A 40 -3.52 12.12 4.80
N GLU A 41 -2.96 13.13 5.45
CA GLU A 41 -2.75 14.43 4.83
C GLU A 41 -1.50 14.37 3.96
N SER A 42 -1.61 14.83 2.72
CA SER A 42 -0.47 14.94 1.80
C SER A 42 0.19 16.31 1.93
N ILE A 43 1.51 16.36 1.71
CA ILE A 43 2.26 17.64 1.60
C ILE A 43 1.69 18.56 0.51
N THR A 44 0.94 18.00 -0.43
CA THR A 44 0.35 18.69 -1.59
C THR A 44 -1.04 19.27 -1.34
N GLY A 45 -1.59 19.09 -0.14
CA GLY A 45 -2.96 19.47 0.22
C GLY A 45 -4.05 18.56 -0.36
N ALA A 46 -3.67 17.41 -0.94
CA ALA A 46 -4.57 16.31 -1.26
C ALA A 46 -4.86 15.46 0.00
N VAL A 47 -5.98 14.74 0.01
CA VAL A 47 -6.33 13.84 1.11
C VAL A 47 -6.27 12.40 0.61
N PHE A 48 -5.44 11.59 1.25
CA PHE A 48 -5.47 10.15 1.08
C PHE A 48 -6.28 9.52 2.21
N LEU A 49 -7.02 8.46 1.87
CA LEU A 49 -7.79 7.69 2.83
C LEU A 49 -7.34 6.24 2.75
N PHE A 50 -6.82 5.73 3.86
CA PHE A 50 -6.54 4.32 4.03
C PHE A 50 -7.78 3.63 4.59
N VAL A 51 -8.27 2.59 3.92
CA VAL A 51 -9.49 1.86 4.31
C VAL A 51 -9.16 0.39 4.47
N THR A 52 -9.38 -0.14 5.67
CA THR A 52 -9.21 -1.55 5.99
C THR A 52 -10.56 -2.24 6.17
N ARG A 53 -10.60 -3.56 6.01
CA ARG A 53 -11.79 -4.37 6.29
C ARG A 53 -11.49 -5.26 7.51
N PRO A 54 -12.24 -5.14 8.61
CA PRO A 54 -12.08 -6.00 9.76
C PRO A 54 -12.45 -7.45 9.37
N GLY A 55 -11.82 -8.41 10.05
CA GLY A 55 -12.07 -9.85 9.84
C GLY A 55 -11.33 -10.47 8.66
N LYS A 56 -10.49 -9.73 7.92
CA LYS A 56 -9.57 -10.33 6.95
C LYS A 56 -8.33 -10.89 7.65
N LYS A 57 -7.95 -12.13 7.31
CA LYS A 57 -6.72 -12.76 7.78
C LYS A 57 -5.46 -12.04 7.29
N LEU A 58 -5.54 -11.43 6.11
CA LEU A 58 -4.48 -10.59 5.58
C LEU A 58 -4.60 -9.16 6.11
N HIS A 59 -3.56 -8.72 6.83
CA HIS A 59 -3.40 -7.33 7.25
C HIS A 59 -3.05 -6.45 6.05
N SER A 60 -4.07 -6.10 5.27
CA SER A 60 -3.98 -5.18 4.14
C SER A 60 -5.18 -4.26 4.05
N GLY A 61 -4.96 -3.05 3.52
CA GLY A 61 -6.00 -2.08 3.21
C GLY A 61 -5.84 -1.52 1.79
N ASN A 62 -6.78 -0.67 1.41
CA ASN A 62 -6.74 0.06 0.15
C ASN A 62 -6.57 1.56 0.44
N VAL A 63 -5.76 2.23 -0.37
CA VAL A 63 -5.61 3.68 -0.35
C VAL A 63 -6.50 4.30 -1.42
N TYR A 64 -7.18 5.38 -1.07
CA TYR A 64 -7.98 6.20 -1.96
C TYR A 64 -7.44 7.63 -1.97
N LEU A 65 -7.51 8.29 -3.12
CA LEU A 65 -7.14 9.70 -3.30
C LEU A 65 -8.41 10.54 -3.46
N SER A 66 -8.46 11.69 -2.80
CA SER A 66 -9.55 12.65 -2.92
C SER A 66 -9.55 13.38 -4.26
N ASP A 67 -10.73 13.82 -4.69
CA ASP A 67 -10.86 14.86 -5.71
C ASP A 67 -10.39 16.24 -5.18
N ALA A 68 -10.36 17.25 -6.06
CA ALA A 68 -9.94 18.61 -5.71
C ALA A 68 -10.81 19.26 -4.63
N LYS A 69 -12.04 18.78 -4.44
CA LYS A 69 -12.99 19.29 -3.43
C LYS A 69 -12.90 18.53 -2.10
N GLY A 70 -12.18 17.42 -2.04
CA GLY A 70 -12.10 16.56 -0.85
C GLY A 70 -13.36 15.73 -0.58
N THR A 71 -14.26 15.58 -1.56
CA THR A 71 -15.59 14.96 -1.34
C THR A 71 -15.77 13.62 -2.02
N GLY A 72 -15.22 13.47 -3.22
CA GLY A 72 -15.13 12.21 -3.94
C GLY A 72 -13.77 11.55 -3.70
N PHE A 73 -13.77 10.21 -3.63
CA PHE A 73 -12.56 9.43 -3.48
C PHE A 73 -12.49 8.34 -4.53
N SER A 74 -11.34 8.22 -5.19
CA SER A 74 -11.04 7.18 -6.16
C SER A 74 -9.96 6.25 -5.65
N LEU A 75 -10.04 4.96 -6.00
CA LEU A 75 -9.04 3.96 -5.64
C LEU A 75 -7.67 4.38 -6.19
N ASN A 76 -6.65 4.37 -5.32
CA ASN A 76 -5.29 4.78 -5.63
C ASN A 76 -4.31 3.60 -5.61
N LEU A 77 -4.36 2.76 -4.57
CA LEU A 77 -3.55 1.56 -4.44
C LEU A 77 -4.28 0.48 -3.64
N GLU A 78 -4.19 -0.78 -4.07
CA GLU A 78 -4.81 -1.91 -3.41
C GLU A 78 -3.81 -2.73 -2.59
N LYS A 79 -4.33 -3.45 -1.58
CA LYS A 79 -3.58 -4.45 -0.80
C LYS A 79 -2.28 -3.93 -0.19
N VAL A 80 -2.29 -2.69 0.32
CA VAL A 80 -1.18 -2.11 1.04
C VAL A 80 -1.07 -2.80 2.42
N PRO A 81 0.09 -3.39 2.77
CA PRO A 81 0.32 -3.98 4.09
C PRO A 81 0.20 -2.94 5.19
N PHE A 82 -0.34 -3.35 6.34
CA PHE A 82 -0.33 -2.55 7.57
C PHE A 82 -0.03 -3.40 8.80
N GLN A 83 0.55 -2.77 9.82
CA GLN A 83 0.80 -3.36 11.14
C GLN A 83 -0.24 -2.86 12.16
N SER A 84 -0.53 -1.57 12.11
CA SER A 84 -1.52 -0.88 12.93
C SER A 84 -2.25 0.18 12.10
N SER A 85 -3.26 0.86 12.65
CA SER A 85 -4.05 1.86 11.92
C SER A 85 -3.22 3.04 11.37
N TYR A 86 -2.00 3.26 11.85
CA TYR A 86 -1.12 4.35 11.45
C TYR A 86 0.19 3.90 10.80
N GLU A 87 0.44 2.59 10.76
CA GLU A 87 1.68 2.01 10.21
C GLU A 87 1.34 1.11 9.02
N PHE A 88 1.35 1.70 7.84
CA PHE A 88 1.09 1.01 6.57
C PHE A 88 2.14 1.41 5.53
N ASP A 89 2.44 0.52 4.59
CA ASP A 89 3.52 0.72 3.63
C ASP A 89 3.11 1.69 2.49
N PHE A 90 2.90 2.97 2.82
CA PHE A 90 2.60 4.05 1.89
C PHE A 90 3.24 5.35 2.41
N LEU A 91 4.28 5.83 1.71
CA LEU A 91 5.14 6.91 2.17
C LEU A 91 5.29 7.97 1.09
N GLU A 92 4.90 9.19 1.42
CA GLU A 92 5.18 10.36 0.59
C GLU A 92 6.60 10.85 0.88
N MET A 93 7.36 11.15 -0.18
CA MET A 93 8.76 11.55 -0.07
C MET A 93 8.87 13.05 0.06
N GLU A 94 9.49 13.54 1.14
CA GLU A 94 9.73 14.97 1.38
C GLU A 94 10.60 15.63 0.31
N SER A 95 11.51 14.87 -0.30
CA SER A 95 12.45 15.41 -1.29
C SER A 95 11.78 15.94 -2.56
N LEU A 96 10.59 15.44 -2.91
CA LEU A 96 9.88 15.80 -4.14
C LEU A 96 8.37 15.64 -3.98
N GLU A 97 7.66 16.72 -4.32
CA GLU A 97 6.20 16.76 -4.26
C GLU A 97 5.55 15.68 -5.15
N GLY A 98 4.62 14.93 -4.58
CA GLY A 98 3.83 13.93 -5.31
C GLY A 98 4.57 12.63 -5.63
N VAL A 99 5.80 12.47 -5.13
CA VAL A 99 6.53 11.22 -5.14
C VAL A 99 6.12 10.37 -3.93
N ILE A 100 5.64 9.15 -4.20
CA ILE A 100 5.19 8.24 -3.16
C ILE A 100 5.80 6.86 -3.42
N ILE A 101 6.36 6.25 -2.38
CA ILE A 101 6.82 4.86 -2.38
C ILE A 101 5.85 4.04 -1.53
N ALA A 102 5.39 2.91 -2.06
CA ALA A 102 4.47 2.03 -1.35
C ALA A 102 4.77 0.56 -1.64
N ASN A 103 4.42 -0.31 -0.69
CA ASN A 103 4.39 -1.75 -0.92
C ASN A 103 2.95 -2.22 -1.09
N SER A 104 2.77 -3.22 -1.93
CA SER A 104 1.48 -3.91 -2.11
C SER A 104 1.71 -5.41 -2.22
N TYR A 105 0.76 -6.20 -1.72
CA TYR A 105 0.77 -7.64 -1.94
C TYR A 105 0.50 -7.96 -3.41
N ASP A 106 1.25 -8.92 -3.97
CA ASP A 106 1.08 -9.31 -5.37
C ASP A 106 -0.35 -9.83 -5.63
N ASN A 107 -1.02 -9.25 -6.61
CA ASN A 107 -2.37 -9.62 -7.02
C ASN A 107 -2.45 -10.98 -7.70
N ASN A 108 -1.35 -11.43 -8.31
CA ASN A 108 -1.27 -12.70 -9.04
C ASN A 108 -1.20 -13.91 -8.11
N LEU A 109 -0.79 -13.69 -6.86
CA LEU A 109 -0.90 -14.69 -5.81
C LEU A 109 -2.33 -14.66 -5.31
N LYS A 110 -3.15 -15.61 -5.81
CA LYS A 110 -4.42 -15.92 -5.16
C LYS A 110 -4.13 -16.16 -3.68
N ASP A 111 -4.96 -15.59 -2.82
CA ASP A 111 -4.99 -15.92 -1.39
C ASP A 111 -5.06 -17.44 -1.28
N SER A 112 -3.91 -18.11 -1.17
CA SER A 112 -3.81 -19.54 -0.92
C SER A 112 -4.12 -19.78 0.55
N LEU A 113 -5.21 -19.17 1.02
CA LEU A 113 -5.93 -19.58 2.20
C LEU A 113 -6.91 -20.64 1.70
N VAL A 114 -6.36 -21.83 1.41
CA VAL A 114 -7.17 -23.04 1.35
C VAL A 114 -7.99 -23.04 2.62
N GLU A 115 -9.32 -22.92 2.47
CA GLU A 115 -10.25 -23.35 3.50
C GLU A 115 -9.86 -24.78 3.84
N SER A 116 -9.22 -24.96 4.99
CA SER A 116 -9.03 -26.26 5.60
C SER A 116 -10.42 -26.79 5.93
N GLN A 117 -11.07 -27.38 4.93
CA GLN A 117 -12.20 -28.27 5.16
C GLN A 117 -11.72 -29.37 6.10
N ALA A 118 -12.52 -29.58 7.13
CA ALA A 118 -12.22 -30.44 8.26
C ALA A 118 -11.76 -31.84 7.83
N GLY A 119 -10.69 -32.32 8.47
CA GLY A 119 -10.38 -33.75 8.53
C GLY A 119 -9.36 -34.25 7.52
N LYS A 120 -8.08 -33.94 7.75
CA LYS A 120 -6.93 -34.83 7.45
C LYS A 120 -5.69 -34.27 8.17
N LYS A 121 -5.12 -35.06 9.07
CA LYS A 121 -3.92 -34.71 9.85
C LYS A 121 -2.73 -34.50 8.90
N SER A 122 -2.50 -33.24 8.51
CA SER A 122 -1.32 -32.85 7.75
C SER A 122 -0.15 -32.62 8.72
N LYS A 123 0.98 -33.24 8.41
CA LYS A 123 2.24 -33.15 9.15
C LYS A 123 2.61 -31.70 9.40
N THR A 124 3.13 -31.43 10.60
CA THR A 124 3.59 -30.16 11.14
C THR A 124 4.41 -29.37 10.11
N VAL A 125 3.75 -28.46 9.41
CA VAL A 125 4.38 -27.39 8.67
C VAL A 125 4.05 -26.12 9.45
N ASN A 126 4.95 -25.76 10.39
CA ASN A 126 5.05 -24.39 10.88
C ASN A 126 5.52 -23.53 9.70
N ARG A 127 4.60 -23.20 8.80
CA ARG A 127 4.79 -22.11 7.84
C ARG A 127 4.14 -20.90 8.46
N ASP A 128 4.95 -19.92 8.79
CA ASP A 128 4.51 -18.61 9.22
C ASP A 128 3.36 -18.16 8.33
N ILE A 129 2.21 -17.86 8.92
CA ILE A 129 0.98 -17.49 8.23
C ILE A 129 1.18 -16.20 7.39
N ASN A 130 2.29 -15.48 7.62
CA ASN A 130 2.74 -14.31 6.86
C ASN A 130 3.80 -14.60 5.78
N SER A 131 4.41 -15.80 5.73
CA SER A 131 5.49 -16.15 4.78
C SER A 131 5.03 -16.37 3.33
N GLY A 132 3.72 -16.58 3.13
CA GLY A 132 3.12 -16.84 1.82
C GLY A 132 2.80 -15.59 1.00
N MET A 133 2.75 -14.42 1.64
CA MET A 133 2.19 -13.21 1.01
C MET A 133 3.32 -12.33 0.50
N LYS A 134 3.59 -12.45 -0.81
CA LYS A 134 4.70 -11.75 -1.44
C LYS A 134 4.34 -10.29 -1.70
N ARG A 135 5.28 -9.40 -1.39
CA ARG A 135 5.14 -7.95 -1.53
C ARG A 135 6.03 -7.44 -2.66
N LYS A 136 5.54 -6.44 -3.37
CA LYS A 136 6.30 -5.68 -4.38
C LYS A 136 6.24 -4.19 -4.00
N SER A 137 7.37 -3.50 -4.19
CA SER A 137 7.47 -2.06 -4.01
C SER A 137 7.19 -1.32 -5.32
N TYR A 138 6.49 -0.21 -5.20
CA TYR A 138 6.11 0.64 -6.30
C TYR A 138 6.42 2.09 -5.96
N ILE A 139 6.64 2.88 -7.01
CA ILE A 139 6.80 4.31 -6.95
C ILE A 139 5.80 4.98 -7.89
N THR A 140 5.34 6.16 -7.50
CA THR A 140 4.58 7.07 -8.34
C THR A 140 5.22 8.45 -8.27
N PHE A 141 5.09 9.21 -9.35
CA PHE A 141 5.58 10.59 -9.47
C PHE A 141 4.42 11.58 -9.70
N ASN A 142 3.18 11.09 -9.60
CA ASN A 142 1.97 11.87 -9.84
C ASN A 142 0.86 11.47 -8.84
N ARG A 143 1.24 11.32 -7.57
CA ARG A 143 0.31 11.06 -6.45
C ARG A 143 -0.55 9.79 -6.63
N GLY A 144 -0.01 8.79 -7.32
CA GLY A 144 -0.66 7.52 -7.59
C GLY A 144 -1.60 7.53 -8.81
N GLY A 145 -1.50 8.54 -9.67
CA GLY A 145 -2.13 8.50 -11.00
C GLY A 145 -1.54 7.39 -11.88
N LYS A 146 -0.24 7.11 -11.74
CA LYS A 146 0.44 5.95 -12.32
C LYS A 146 1.46 5.39 -11.32
N TRP A 147 1.38 4.10 -11.08
CA TRP A 147 2.34 3.33 -10.30
C TRP A 147 3.27 2.55 -11.23
N GLN A 148 4.53 2.44 -10.84
CA GLN A 148 5.53 1.62 -11.54
C GLN A 148 6.47 0.94 -10.55
N SER A 149 7.03 -0.20 -10.94
CA SER A 149 8.04 -0.89 -10.15
C SER A 149 9.32 -0.06 -10.07
N LEU A 150 10.05 -0.19 -8.96
CA LEU A 150 11.35 0.45 -8.82
C LEU A 150 12.36 -0.22 -9.75
N THR A 151 13.07 0.58 -10.54
CA THR A 151 14.09 0.08 -11.46
C THR A 151 15.27 -0.49 -10.66
N PRO A 152 15.71 -1.73 -10.93
CA PRO A 152 16.86 -2.30 -10.24
C PRO A 152 18.17 -1.61 -10.68
N PRO A 153 19.16 -1.49 -9.77
CA PRO A 153 20.49 -1.00 -10.15
C PRO A 153 21.16 -1.97 -11.13
N GLN A 154 21.98 -1.42 -12.04
CA GLN A 154 22.69 -2.23 -13.05
C GLN A 154 23.93 -2.94 -12.47
N TYR A 155 24.54 -2.37 -11.44
CA TYR A 155 25.80 -2.83 -10.85
C TYR A 155 25.72 -2.79 -9.32
N SER A 156 26.42 -3.72 -8.66
CA SER A 156 26.66 -3.69 -7.22
C SER A 156 27.71 -2.64 -6.87
N SER A 157 27.87 -2.36 -5.56
CA SER A 157 28.96 -1.53 -5.04
C SER A 157 30.37 -2.05 -5.37
N THR A 158 30.51 -3.35 -5.64
CA THR A 158 31.77 -3.99 -6.07
C THR A 158 31.96 -4.01 -7.60
N GLY A 159 31.07 -3.38 -8.36
CA GLY A 159 31.13 -3.34 -9.83
C GLY A 159 30.60 -4.60 -10.53
N LYS A 160 30.07 -5.59 -9.79
CA LYS A 160 29.47 -6.78 -10.39
C LYS A 160 28.12 -6.43 -11.00
N ARG A 161 27.87 -6.86 -12.24
CA ARG A 161 26.58 -6.67 -12.91
C ARG A 161 25.46 -7.42 -12.18
N ILE A 162 24.35 -6.75 -11.94
CA ILE A 162 23.13 -7.34 -11.38
C ILE A 162 22.24 -7.77 -12.56
N ILE A 163 21.92 -9.06 -12.62
CA ILE A 163 21.03 -9.61 -13.65
C ILE A 163 19.60 -9.58 -13.10
N CYS A 164 18.90 -8.48 -13.37
CA CYS A 164 17.51 -8.28 -12.99
C CYS A 164 16.83 -7.39 -14.02
N ARG A 165 15.75 -7.88 -14.63
CA ARG A 165 14.97 -7.17 -15.64
C ARG A 165 13.51 -7.10 -15.23
N LEU A 166 12.88 -5.96 -15.49
CA LEU A 166 11.47 -5.74 -15.19
C LEU A 166 10.57 -6.76 -15.93
N ASP A 167 10.93 -7.14 -17.15
CA ASP A 167 10.21 -8.13 -17.97
C ASP A 167 10.19 -9.53 -17.32
N ASP A 168 11.21 -9.85 -16.51
CA ASP A 168 11.32 -11.10 -15.76
C ASP A 168 10.66 -11.00 -14.37
N GLU A 169 9.75 -10.04 -14.19
CA GLU A 169 9.16 -9.63 -12.91
C GLU A 169 10.19 -9.29 -11.82
N CYS A 170 11.40 -8.90 -12.20
CA CYS A 170 12.47 -8.58 -11.27
C CYS A 170 12.62 -7.05 -11.12
N SER A 171 12.57 -6.56 -9.90
CA SER A 171 12.64 -5.13 -9.59
C SER A 171 13.35 -4.87 -8.27
N LEU A 172 13.61 -3.59 -7.96
CA LEU A 172 14.05 -3.19 -6.63
C LEU A 172 12.84 -3.17 -5.68
N HIS A 173 13.06 -3.61 -4.46
CA HIS A 173 12.09 -3.58 -3.38
C HIS A 173 12.69 -2.97 -2.14
N LEU A 174 11.91 -2.16 -1.44
CA LEU A 174 12.33 -1.45 -0.24
C LEU A 174 11.47 -1.87 0.95
N HIS A 175 12.12 -2.07 2.08
CA HIS A 175 11.46 -2.15 3.37
C HIS A 175 10.79 -0.83 3.70
N SER A 176 9.67 -0.92 4.39
CA SER A 176 8.80 0.20 4.77
C SER A 176 8.24 -0.04 6.18
N LEU A 177 7.26 0.75 6.62
CA LEU A 177 6.78 0.82 8.01
C LEU A 177 6.38 -0.52 8.63
N THR A 178 5.87 -1.47 7.83
CA THR A 178 5.54 -2.82 8.33
C THR A 178 6.75 -3.76 8.47
N SER A 179 7.96 -3.26 8.23
CA SER A 179 9.21 -4.01 8.34
C SER A 179 9.90 -3.69 9.67
N SER A 180 9.51 -4.35 10.75
CA SER A 180 10.01 -4.04 12.10
C SER A 180 11.54 -4.10 12.28
N LYS A 181 12.26 -4.80 11.41
CA LYS A 181 13.72 -4.93 11.45
C LYS A 181 14.49 -3.85 10.68
N TYR A 182 13.84 -3.18 9.73
CA TYR A 182 14.52 -2.29 8.79
C TYR A 182 13.82 -0.92 8.76
N PRO A 183 14.58 0.18 8.79
CA PRO A 183 14.01 1.51 8.60
C PRO A 183 13.30 1.62 7.25
N TYR A 184 12.27 2.46 7.24
CA TYR A 184 11.58 2.85 6.01
C TYR A 184 12.43 3.80 5.16
N PRO A 185 12.11 3.98 3.86
CA PRO A 185 12.88 4.86 3.00
C PRO A 185 12.74 6.31 3.46
N TYR A 186 13.87 6.98 3.57
CA TYR A 186 13.99 8.34 4.07
C TYR A 186 14.38 9.30 2.96
N SER A 187 13.84 10.52 3.01
CA SER A 187 14.19 11.61 2.10
C SER A 187 14.05 12.92 2.84
N LEU A 188 14.83 13.93 2.44
CA LEU A 188 14.83 15.24 3.08
C LEU A 188 14.31 16.31 2.12
N SER A 189 13.52 17.24 2.63
CA SER A 189 13.05 18.42 1.87
C SER A 189 14.17 19.31 1.33
N ASN A 190 15.34 19.35 1.98
CA ASN A 190 16.52 20.09 1.51
C ASN A 190 17.46 19.27 0.61
N ALA A 191 17.12 18.02 0.29
CA ALA A 191 17.91 17.13 -0.57
C ALA A 191 17.06 16.61 -1.73
N ALA A 192 16.75 17.50 -2.67
CA ALA A 192 15.87 17.21 -3.80
C ALA A 192 16.32 15.96 -4.58
N GLY A 193 15.39 15.01 -4.77
CA GLY A 193 15.61 13.77 -5.50
C GLY A 193 16.43 12.70 -4.78
N ILE A 194 16.89 12.94 -3.54
CA ILE A 194 17.64 11.95 -2.78
C ILE A 194 16.69 11.17 -1.88
N ILE A 195 16.62 9.86 -2.12
CA ILE A 195 15.88 8.89 -1.30
C ILE A 195 16.86 7.78 -0.92
N VAL A 196 16.94 7.47 0.37
CA VAL A 196 17.78 6.39 0.90
C VAL A 196 16.87 5.35 1.54
N GLY A 197 17.05 4.08 1.19
CA GLY A 197 16.23 3.00 1.72
C GLY A 197 16.98 1.68 1.75
N ILE A 198 16.46 0.75 2.54
CA ILE A 198 17.00 -0.60 2.67
C ILE A 198 16.07 -1.58 1.96
N GLY A 199 16.63 -2.55 1.24
CA GLY A 199 15.85 -3.62 0.64
C GLY A 199 16.66 -4.50 -0.29
N ASN A 200 15.97 -5.15 -1.22
CA ASN A 200 16.56 -6.17 -2.08
C ASN A 200 16.12 -6.04 -3.53
N VAL A 201 16.93 -6.58 -4.43
CA VAL A 201 16.57 -6.80 -5.84
C VAL A 201 16.03 -8.21 -6.00
N GLY A 202 14.94 -8.38 -6.74
CA GLY A 202 14.36 -9.68 -7.01
C GLY A 202 12.92 -9.61 -7.46
N LYS A 203 12.23 -10.75 -7.42
CA LYS A 203 10.80 -10.82 -7.77
C LYS A 203 9.88 -10.24 -6.69
N TYR A 204 10.34 -10.29 -5.43
CA TYR A 204 9.58 -9.88 -4.25
C TYR A 204 10.51 -9.34 -3.15
N LEU A 205 9.94 -8.54 -2.26
CA LEU A 205 10.59 -8.10 -1.02
C LEU A 205 10.87 -9.30 -0.11
N LYS A 206 12.10 -9.41 0.39
CA LYS A 206 12.54 -10.45 1.32
C LYS A 206 12.73 -9.87 2.72
N TYR A 207 12.33 -10.60 3.76
CA TYR A 207 12.47 -10.21 5.18
C TYR A 207 13.61 -10.95 5.91
N GLU A 208 14.28 -11.88 5.22
CA GLU A 208 15.41 -12.66 5.75
C GLU A 208 16.57 -12.67 4.77
N ASP A 209 17.78 -12.53 5.30
CA ASP A 209 19.07 -12.67 4.62
C ASP A 209 19.47 -14.15 4.49
N LYS A 210 18.60 -14.99 3.90
CA LYS A 210 18.96 -16.37 3.53
C LYS A 210 19.15 -16.52 2.03
#